data_AF-A0A1A0HFR2-F1
#
_entry.id   AF-A0A1A0HFR2-F1
#
_cell.length_a   1.000
_cell.length_b   1.000
_cell.length_c   1.000
_cell.angle_alpha   90.00
_cell.angle_beta   90.00
_cell.angle_gamma   90.00
#
_symmetry.space_group_name_H-M   'P 1'
#
loop_
_entity.id
_entity.type
_entity.pdbx_description
1 polymer ?
#
loop_
_entity_poly.entity_id
_entity_poly.type
_entity_poly.pdbx_seq_one_letter_code
_entity_poly.pdbx_strand_id
1 'polypeptide(L)'
;MGILFEIEYIDNSLYEGKFFMDTLRFGLDGHSLKHFQFGVSNTSDPGILGLGSKSLESATTEYDNLPWTLQKAGITSKACYSLYLNPDRESGSIVFGGIDTAKFSGRLKEYPIYGGASDLAIYLSSLIIGDKVIPVESPYAFDSGSSIGFVGKELMYALDMIFKATIKEEEGIGYRFVDCKQPDDIYLVFSFDDNNISIPYADLILPKDGFCILGLAYFNDYQILGHVFMRHTYMYFDLTENTISLAQALFSKKSNIITF
;
A
#
# COMPACT_ATOMS: atom_id res chain seq x y z
N MET A 1 4.15 -12.11 34.02
CA MET A 1 4.80 -10.91 33.44
C MET A 1 4.49 -10.96 31.95
N GLY A 2 3.82 -9.95 31.38
CA GLY A 2 3.40 -9.98 29.95
C GLY A 2 4.59 -9.78 29.01
N ILE A 3 4.48 -10.29 27.77
CA ILE A 3 5.49 -10.07 26.72
C ILE A 3 5.35 -8.61 26.25
N LEU A 4 6.48 -7.89 26.20
CA LEU A 4 6.51 -6.50 25.73
C LEU A 4 6.20 -6.43 24.24
N PHE A 5 5.45 -5.39 23.86
CA PHE A 5 5.20 -5.01 22.48
C PHE A 5 5.78 -3.61 22.27
N GLU A 6 6.53 -3.44 21.19
CA GLU A 6 7.13 -2.16 20.79
C GLU A 6 7.19 -2.14 19.27
N ILE A 7 6.83 -1.04 18.63
CA ILE A 7 6.99 -0.85 17.19
C ILE A 7 7.22 0.63 16.88
N GLU A 8 8.17 0.89 15.99
CA GLU A 8 8.48 2.22 15.45
C GLU A 8 8.23 2.22 13.94
N TYR A 9 7.57 3.26 13.43
CA TYR A 9 7.31 3.45 12.01
C TYR A 9 8.26 4.48 11.40
N ILE A 10 8.26 4.55 10.06
CA ILE A 10 9.16 5.42 9.27
C ILE A 10 8.96 6.92 9.59
N ASP A 11 7.78 7.33 10.05
CA ASP A 11 7.48 8.68 10.52
C ASP A 11 7.95 8.95 11.97
N ASN A 12 8.67 8.00 12.57
CA ASN A 12 9.12 7.97 13.96
C ASN A 12 7.97 7.89 14.99
N SER A 13 6.75 7.51 14.56
CA SER A 13 5.71 7.17 15.52
C SER A 13 6.08 5.87 16.25
N LEU A 14 6.05 5.92 17.58
CA LEU A 14 6.44 4.83 18.47
C LEU A 14 5.23 4.37 19.28
N TYR A 15 4.98 3.06 19.28
CA TYR A 15 3.92 2.43 20.05
C TYR A 15 4.51 1.38 20.98
N GLU A 16 4.35 1.59 22.28
CA GLU A 16 4.83 0.67 23.33
C GLU A 16 3.65 0.10 24.11
N GLY A 17 3.79 -1.16 24.54
CA GLY A 17 2.71 -1.86 25.21
C GLY A 17 3.03 -3.31 25.54
N LYS A 18 2.01 -4.16 25.48
CA LYS A 18 2.14 -5.61 25.74
C LYS A 18 1.34 -6.42 24.72
N PHE A 19 1.83 -7.62 24.43
CA PHE A 19 1.06 -8.59 23.66
C PHE A 19 -0.03 -9.22 24.53
N PHE A 20 -1.19 -9.42 23.90
CA PHE A 20 -2.33 -10.15 24.44
C PHE A 20 -2.85 -11.14 23.40
N MET A 21 -3.69 -12.06 23.87
CA MET A 21 -4.48 -12.94 23.01
C MET A 21 -5.94 -12.82 23.42
N ASP A 22 -6.82 -12.63 22.44
CA ASP A 22 -8.27 -12.62 22.65
C ASP A 22 -9.00 -13.07 21.38
N THR A 23 -10.31 -12.88 21.33
CA THR A 23 -11.15 -13.18 20.19
C THR A 23 -11.22 -11.97 19.26
N LEU A 24 -10.71 -12.11 18.04
CA LEU A 24 -10.92 -11.13 16.98
C LEU A 24 -12.21 -11.45 16.24
N ARG A 25 -13.10 -10.46 16.10
CA ARG A 25 -14.30 -10.54 15.25
C ARG A 25 -14.16 -9.59 14.07
N PHE A 26 -14.45 -10.05 12.86
CA PHE A 26 -14.26 -9.27 11.64
C PHE A 26 -15.18 -9.77 10.51
N GLY A 27 -15.22 -8.99 9.43
CA GLY A 27 -16.02 -9.28 8.24
C GLY A 27 -17.51 -9.02 8.42
N LEU A 28 -18.23 -8.93 7.30
CA LEU A 28 -19.69 -8.69 7.28
C LEU A 28 -20.46 -9.89 7.84
N ASP A 29 -19.92 -11.09 7.70
CA ASP A 29 -20.52 -12.35 8.17
C ASP A 29 -20.20 -12.67 9.64
N GLY A 30 -19.44 -11.79 10.32
CA GLY A 30 -19.16 -11.91 11.75
C GLY A 30 -18.24 -13.07 12.13
N HIS A 31 -17.26 -13.39 11.27
CA HIS A 31 -16.23 -14.39 11.56
C HIS A 31 -15.51 -14.10 12.88
N SER A 32 -15.08 -15.15 13.56
CA SER A 32 -14.47 -15.09 14.87
C SER A 32 -13.23 -15.98 14.93
N LEU A 33 -12.10 -15.38 15.30
CA LEU A 33 -10.82 -16.07 15.52
C LEU A 33 -10.51 -16.02 17.01
N LYS A 34 -10.50 -17.18 17.66
CA LYS A 34 -10.13 -17.31 19.07
C LYS A 34 -8.61 -17.35 19.22
N HIS A 35 -8.10 -16.80 20.32
CA HIS A 35 -6.66 -16.76 20.64
C HIS A 35 -5.84 -16.02 19.57
N PHE A 36 -6.40 -14.96 19.00
CA PHE A 36 -5.69 -14.08 18.08
C PHE A 36 -4.73 -13.19 18.87
N GLN A 37 -3.44 -13.19 18.50
CA GLN A 37 -2.41 -12.37 19.15
C GLN A 37 -2.39 -10.95 18.58
N PHE A 38 -2.32 -9.94 19.45
CA PHE A 38 -2.18 -8.54 19.08
C PHE A 38 -1.46 -7.73 20.16
N GLY A 39 -0.83 -6.61 19.76
CA GLY A 39 -0.24 -5.64 20.68
C GLY A 39 -1.30 -4.66 21.19
N VAL A 40 -1.34 -4.43 22.50
CA VAL A 40 -2.12 -3.35 23.12
C VAL A 40 -1.15 -2.22 23.46
N SER A 41 -1.22 -1.13 22.69
CA SER A 41 -0.46 0.09 22.92
C SER A 41 -0.95 0.82 24.18
N ASN A 42 -0.04 1.55 24.82
CA ASN A 42 -0.35 2.48 25.91
C ASN A 42 -0.89 3.83 25.39
N THR A 43 -0.89 4.07 24.07
CA THR A 43 -1.42 5.28 23.45
C THR A 43 -2.92 5.16 23.13
N SER A 44 -3.56 6.30 22.80
CA SER A 44 -4.97 6.37 22.41
C SER A 44 -5.17 6.54 20.90
N ASP A 45 -4.11 6.38 20.11
CA ASP A 45 -4.16 6.54 18.66
C ASP A 45 -4.95 5.40 18.01
N PRO A 46 -5.41 5.56 16.77
CA PRO A 46 -6.05 4.47 16.03
C PRO A 46 -5.15 3.24 15.94
N GLY A 47 -5.73 2.06 16.19
CA GLY A 47 -5.01 0.79 16.04
C GLY A 47 -4.65 0.49 14.58
N ILE A 48 -3.52 -0.18 14.38
CA ILE A 48 -3.02 -0.58 13.06
C ILE A 48 -3.17 -2.10 12.91
N LEU A 49 -3.78 -2.53 11.81
CA LEU A 49 -3.86 -3.93 11.42
C LEU A 49 -2.79 -4.25 10.37
N GLY A 50 -1.62 -4.71 10.82
CA GLY A 50 -0.55 -5.16 9.94
C GLY A 50 -0.92 -6.47 9.22
N LEU A 51 -0.79 -6.49 7.90
CA LEU A 51 -1.10 -7.64 7.03
C LEU A 51 0.12 -8.11 6.22
N GLY A 52 1.32 -7.70 6.61
CA GLY A 52 2.57 -8.09 5.96
C GLY A 52 3.00 -9.53 6.27
N SER A 53 4.19 -9.90 5.81
CA SER A 53 4.83 -11.16 6.18
C SER A 53 4.98 -11.27 7.71
N LYS A 54 4.91 -12.49 8.26
CA LYS A 54 5.17 -12.74 9.69
C LYS A 54 6.60 -12.36 10.08
N SER A 55 7.53 -12.42 9.12
CA SER A 55 8.92 -11.99 9.34
C SER A 55 9.07 -10.48 9.58
N LEU A 56 8.03 -9.67 9.34
CA LEU A 56 7.99 -8.23 9.69
C LEU A 56 7.38 -7.96 11.07
N GLU A 57 6.92 -8.98 11.78
CA GLU A 57 6.31 -8.74 13.08
C GLU A 57 7.33 -8.16 14.07
N SER A 58 6.98 -7.04 14.69
CA SER A 58 7.75 -6.46 15.78
C SER A 58 7.50 -7.25 17.08
N ALA A 59 8.02 -8.48 17.10
CA ALA A 59 7.90 -9.42 18.19
C ALA A 59 9.20 -10.22 18.36
N THR A 60 9.47 -10.65 19.60
CA THR A 60 10.64 -11.49 19.90
C THR A 60 10.51 -12.91 19.35
N THR A 61 9.31 -13.35 19.03
CA THR A 61 9.01 -14.66 18.44
C THR A 61 7.95 -14.46 17.37
N GLU A 62 8.22 -14.97 16.18
CA GLU A 62 7.26 -14.97 15.06
C GLU A 62 5.95 -15.65 15.49
N TYR A 63 4.83 -15.04 15.14
CA TYR A 63 3.49 -15.57 15.36
C TYR A 63 2.67 -15.47 14.07
N ASP A 64 1.49 -16.08 14.06
CA ASP A 64 0.60 -15.96 12.90
C ASP A 64 -0.23 -14.67 13.04
N ASN A 65 0.10 -13.62 12.28
CA ASN A 65 -0.82 -12.48 12.08
C ASN A 65 -2.09 -12.88 11.31
N LEU A 66 -2.94 -11.92 10.94
CA LEU A 66 -4.28 -12.20 10.43
C LEU A 66 -4.32 -13.09 9.17
N PRO A 67 -3.65 -12.77 8.05
CA PRO A 67 -3.64 -13.64 6.86
C PRO A 67 -3.28 -15.11 7.17
N TRP A 68 -2.26 -15.33 7.99
CA TRP A 68 -1.80 -16.67 8.36
C TRP A 68 -2.73 -17.37 9.34
N THR A 69 -3.33 -16.63 10.27
CA THR A 69 -4.36 -17.18 11.18
C THR A 69 -5.60 -17.61 10.39
N LEU A 70 -6.03 -16.86 9.37
CA LEU A 70 -7.15 -17.22 8.52
C LEU A 70 -6.90 -18.52 7.74
N GLN A 71 -5.70 -18.64 7.17
CA GLN A 71 -5.27 -19.86 6.49
C GLN A 71 -5.26 -21.05 7.44
N LYS A 72 -4.63 -20.90 8.60
CA LYS A 72 -4.52 -21.96 9.63
C LYS A 72 -5.88 -22.39 10.18
N ALA A 73 -6.84 -21.47 10.27
CA ALA A 73 -8.21 -21.76 10.67
C ALA A 73 -9.05 -22.41 9.56
N GLY A 74 -8.51 -22.54 8.34
CA GLY A 74 -9.21 -23.09 7.18
C GLY A 74 -10.29 -22.14 6.63
N ILE A 75 -10.26 -20.86 6.99
CA ILE A 75 -11.19 -19.85 6.47
C ILE A 75 -10.79 -19.44 5.05
N THR A 76 -9.48 -19.36 4.79
CA THR A 76 -8.91 -19.17 3.46
C THR A 76 -7.98 -20.34 3.13
N SER A 77 -7.85 -20.69 1.85
CA SER A 77 -6.91 -21.72 1.40
C SER A 77 -5.43 -21.27 1.48
N LYS A 78 -5.21 -19.96 1.38
CA LYS A 78 -3.90 -19.30 1.44
C LYS A 78 -3.88 -18.13 2.41
N ALA A 79 -2.69 -17.73 2.86
CA ALA A 79 -2.48 -16.46 3.55
C ALA A 79 -2.46 -15.34 2.50
N CYS A 80 -3.63 -14.86 2.10
CA CYS A 80 -3.76 -13.90 1.01
C CYS A 80 -4.93 -12.93 1.19
N TYR A 81 -4.85 -11.80 0.50
CA TYR A 81 -5.92 -10.81 0.45
C TYR A 81 -5.82 -9.96 -0.81
N SER A 82 -6.95 -9.44 -1.26
CA SER A 82 -6.99 -8.36 -2.24
C SER A 82 -7.40 -7.05 -1.62
N LEU A 83 -6.86 -5.96 -2.17
CA LEU A 83 -7.07 -4.60 -1.70
C LEU A 83 -7.52 -3.72 -2.87
N TYR A 84 -8.61 -2.99 -2.63
CA TYR A 84 -9.17 -1.99 -3.53
C TYR A 84 -9.51 -0.75 -2.71
N LEU A 85 -8.76 0.34 -2.87
CA LEU A 85 -8.94 1.55 -2.07
C LEU A 85 -9.99 2.52 -2.64
N ASN A 86 -10.55 2.19 -3.80
CA ASN A 86 -11.55 2.98 -4.53
C ASN A 86 -11.01 4.32 -5.09
N PRO A 87 -10.94 4.47 -6.43
CA PRO A 87 -10.48 5.72 -7.06
C PRO A 87 -11.29 6.96 -6.64
N ASP A 88 -12.60 6.80 -6.40
CA ASP A 88 -13.52 7.91 -6.11
C ASP A 88 -13.44 8.41 -4.65
N ARG A 89 -12.47 7.92 -3.86
CA ARG A 89 -12.21 8.32 -2.46
C ARG A 89 -13.39 8.08 -1.49
N GLU A 90 -14.36 7.26 -1.89
CA GLU A 90 -15.36 6.67 -1.00
C GLU A 90 -14.75 5.45 -0.25
N SER A 91 -15.59 4.59 0.32
CA SER A 91 -15.12 3.36 0.96
C SER A 91 -14.48 2.40 -0.05
N GLY A 92 -13.33 1.86 0.33
CA GLY A 92 -12.68 0.73 -0.34
C GLY A 92 -13.18 -0.63 0.17
N SER A 93 -12.49 -1.69 -0.25
CA SER A 93 -12.74 -3.06 0.19
C SER A 93 -11.45 -3.86 0.30
N ILE A 94 -11.40 -4.73 1.31
CA ILE A 94 -10.42 -5.80 1.43
C ILE A 94 -11.15 -7.14 1.38
N VAL A 95 -10.62 -8.11 0.64
CA VAL A 95 -11.17 -9.46 0.54
C VAL A 95 -10.07 -10.46 0.89
N PHE A 96 -10.21 -11.17 2.00
CA PHE A 96 -9.32 -12.27 2.35
C PHE A 96 -9.68 -13.53 1.56
N GLY A 97 -8.69 -14.21 0.98
CA GLY A 97 -8.93 -15.47 0.27
C GLY A 97 -9.60 -15.36 -1.11
N GLY A 98 -9.70 -14.17 -1.69
CA GLY A 98 -10.39 -13.99 -2.97
C GLY A 98 -10.09 -12.70 -3.71
N ILE A 99 -10.58 -12.64 -4.94
CA ILE A 99 -10.40 -11.55 -5.90
C ILE A 99 -11.78 -11.09 -6.40
N ASP A 100 -12.03 -9.78 -6.39
CA ASP A 100 -13.19 -9.16 -7.02
C ASP A 100 -12.86 -8.72 -8.45
N THR A 101 -13.25 -9.55 -9.41
CA THR A 101 -13.00 -9.32 -10.83
C THR A 101 -13.77 -8.14 -11.43
N ALA A 102 -14.73 -7.56 -10.70
CA ALA A 102 -15.47 -6.39 -11.13
C ALA A 102 -14.78 -5.05 -10.78
N LYS A 103 -13.62 -5.08 -10.11
CA LYS A 103 -12.90 -3.92 -9.57
C LYS A 103 -11.64 -3.53 -10.32
N PHE A 104 -11.31 -4.23 -11.41
CA PHE A 104 -10.17 -3.90 -12.25
C PHE A 104 -10.48 -4.10 -13.72
N SER A 105 -9.65 -3.48 -14.55
CA SER A 105 -9.67 -3.62 -16.00
C SER A 105 -8.41 -4.34 -16.48
N GLY A 106 -8.49 -4.95 -17.67
CA GLY A 106 -7.38 -5.72 -18.22
C GLY A 106 -7.13 -7.01 -17.44
N ARG A 107 -5.86 -7.42 -17.39
CA ARG A 107 -5.43 -8.67 -16.74
C ARG A 107 -4.73 -8.34 -15.43
N LEU A 108 -5.12 -9.04 -14.36
CA LEU A 108 -4.37 -9.07 -13.12
C LEU A 108 -3.05 -9.83 -13.36
N LYS A 109 -1.93 -9.09 -13.39
CA LYS A 109 -0.60 -9.63 -13.68
C LYS A 109 0.11 -9.90 -12.37
N GLU A 110 0.64 -11.12 -12.23
CA GLU A 110 1.39 -11.59 -11.06
C GLU A 110 2.88 -11.27 -11.19
N TYR A 111 3.48 -10.89 -10.06
CA TYR A 111 4.89 -10.57 -9.90
C TYR A 111 5.43 -11.28 -8.65
N PRO A 112 6.66 -11.80 -8.68
CA PRO A 112 7.33 -12.23 -7.46
C PRO A 112 7.64 -11.02 -6.58
N ILE A 113 7.50 -11.17 -5.26
CA ILE A 113 7.98 -10.18 -4.30
C ILE A 113 9.50 -10.08 -4.40
N TYR A 114 10.00 -8.86 -4.54
CA TYR A 114 11.42 -8.61 -4.74
C TYR A 114 12.26 -9.12 -3.56
N GLY A 115 13.36 -9.79 -3.87
CA GLY A 115 14.29 -10.33 -2.88
C GLY A 115 13.73 -11.48 -2.03
N GLY A 116 12.52 -11.97 -2.32
CA GLY A 116 11.79 -12.89 -1.42
C GLY A 116 11.61 -12.30 -0.02
N ALA A 117 11.73 -10.97 0.09
CA ALA A 117 11.92 -10.25 1.32
C ALA A 117 10.56 -9.94 1.97
N SER A 118 10.68 -9.44 3.20
CA SER A 118 9.61 -9.12 4.11
C SER A 118 8.74 -7.93 3.64
N ASP A 119 9.33 -7.02 2.86
CA ASP A 119 8.66 -5.85 2.32
C ASP A 119 7.84 -6.23 1.08
N LEU A 120 6.55 -5.89 1.07
CA LEU A 120 5.60 -6.20 -0.01
C LEU A 120 5.92 -5.35 -1.26
N ALA A 121 7.04 -5.64 -1.90
CA ALA A 121 7.64 -4.83 -2.95
C ALA A 121 7.77 -5.61 -4.25
N ILE A 122 7.59 -4.91 -5.37
CA ILE A 122 7.90 -5.43 -6.71
C ILE A 122 8.72 -4.41 -7.50
N TYR A 123 9.34 -4.88 -8.58
CA TYR A 123 10.23 -4.06 -9.39
C TYR A 123 9.45 -3.09 -10.29
N LEU A 124 9.71 -1.79 -10.15
CA LEU A 124 9.18 -0.75 -11.03
C LEU A 124 10.23 -0.42 -12.09
N SER A 125 9.92 -0.71 -13.35
CA SER A 125 10.86 -0.58 -14.46
C SER A 125 11.03 0.88 -14.87
N SER A 126 9.92 1.59 -15.13
CA SER A 126 9.98 2.99 -15.59
C SER A 126 8.75 3.81 -15.21
N LEU A 127 8.89 5.13 -15.25
CA LEU A 127 7.76 6.05 -15.37
C LEU A 127 7.66 6.58 -16.80
N ILE A 128 6.43 6.65 -17.31
CA ILE A 128 6.13 7.16 -18.66
C ILE A 128 5.25 8.40 -18.54
N ILE A 129 5.65 9.45 -19.28
CA ILE A 129 5.00 10.76 -19.29
C ILE A 129 4.93 11.25 -20.73
N GLY A 130 3.73 11.21 -21.32
CA GLY A 130 3.59 11.38 -22.77
C GLY A 130 4.48 10.40 -23.50
N ASP A 131 5.38 10.92 -24.35
CA ASP A 131 6.34 10.10 -25.11
C ASP A 131 7.67 9.86 -24.36
N LYS A 132 7.85 10.43 -23.17
CA LYS A 132 9.10 10.31 -22.39
C LYS A 132 9.04 9.09 -21.48
N VAL A 133 10.04 8.23 -21.57
CA VAL A 133 10.28 7.12 -20.64
C VAL A 133 11.44 7.48 -19.71
N ILE A 134 11.22 7.37 -18.40
CA ILE A 134 12.20 7.62 -17.36
C ILE A 134 12.50 6.26 -16.70
N PRO A 135 13.69 5.67 -16.91
CA PRO A 135 14.07 4.45 -16.21
C PRO A 135 14.08 4.67 -14.69
N VAL A 136 13.56 3.68 -13.96
CA VAL A 136 13.53 3.66 -12.49
C VAL A 136 14.31 2.46 -11.97
N GLU A 137 14.05 1.28 -12.54
CA GLU A 137 14.83 0.05 -12.31
C GLU A 137 15.06 -0.26 -10.82
N SER A 138 14.00 -0.21 -10.01
CA SER A 138 14.14 -0.37 -8.55
C SER A 138 12.87 -0.93 -7.87
N PRO A 139 12.98 -1.70 -6.76
CA PRO A 139 11.82 -2.26 -6.08
C PRO A 139 11.05 -1.23 -5.24
N TYR A 140 9.74 -1.18 -5.38
CA TYR A 140 8.87 -0.31 -4.58
C TYR A 140 7.94 -1.12 -3.71
N ALA A 141 7.94 -0.84 -2.41
CA ALA A 141 7.00 -1.42 -1.46
C ALA A 141 5.62 -0.78 -1.61
N PHE A 142 4.57 -1.60 -1.58
CA PHE A 142 3.19 -1.11 -1.53
C PHE A 142 2.75 -0.99 -0.08
N ASP A 143 2.41 0.23 0.34
CA ASP A 143 2.09 0.51 1.73
C ASP A 143 0.79 1.31 1.85
N SER A 144 -0.29 0.64 2.22
CA SER A 144 -1.58 1.30 2.46
C SER A 144 -1.58 2.20 3.70
N GLY A 145 -0.59 2.08 4.59
CA GLY A 145 -0.38 2.94 5.75
C GLY A 145 0.24 4.29 5.40
N SER A 146 0.94 4.39 4.27
CA SER A 146 1.54 5.64 3.79
C SER A 146 0.57 6.46 2.97
N SER A 147 0.32 7.72 3.38
CA SER A 147 -0.60 8.61 2.64
C SER A 147 -0.07 9.04 1.27
N ILE A 148 1.25 9.25 1.15
CA ILE A 148 1.96 9.61 -0.08
C ILE A 148 2.89 8.48 -0.50
N GLY A 149 3.43 8.55 -1.72
CA GLY A 149 4.55 7.71 -2.14
C GLY A 149 5.90 8.38 -1.87
N PHE A 150 6.92 7.57 -1.64
CA PHE A 150 8.32 7.98 -1.61
C PHE A 150 9.05 7.39 -2.81
N VAL A 151 9.71 8.24 -3.58
CA VAL A 151 10.41 7.87 -4.82
C VAL A 151 11.88 8.26 -4.75
N GLY A 152 12.69 7.54 -5.51
CA GLY A 152 14.13 7.79 -5.60
C GLY A 152 14.45 9.22 -6.07
N LYS A 153 15.62 9.72 -5.65
CA LYS A 153 16.04 11.11 -5.84
C LYS A 153 16.00 11.58 -7.29
N GLU A 154 16.49 10.76 -8.22
CA GLU A 154 16.53 11.08 -9.65
C GLU A 154 15.13 11.21 -10.24
N LEU A 155 14.24 10.29 -9.87
CA LEU A 155 12.85 10.33 -10.28
C LEU A 155 12.15 11.57 -9.73
N MET A 156 12.40 11.88 -8.46
CA MET A 156 11.84 13.06 -7.82
C MET A 156 12.29 14.35 -8.52
N TYR A 157 13.57 14.47 -8.92
CA TYR A 157 14.02 15.63 -9.70
C TYR A 157 13.32 15.77 -11.06
N ALA A 158 13.01 14.65 -11.72
CA ALA A 158 12.22 14.71 -12.95
C ALA A 158 10.80 15.24 -12.68
N LEU A 159 10.16 14.75 -11.62
CA LEU A 159 8.82 15.18 -11.21
C LEU A 159 8.80 16.64 -10.76
N ASP A 160 9.82 17.13 -10.05
CA ASP A 160 9.93 18.53 -9.62
C ASP A 160 9.86 19.48 -10.83
N MET A 161 10.53 19.14 -11.94
CA MET A 161 10.50 19.94 -13.18
C MET A 161 9.14 19.88 -13.88
N ILE A 162 8.48 18.72 -13.86
CA ILE A 162 7.20 18.48 -14.55
C ILE A 162 6.06 19.23 -13.84
N PHE A 163 5.99 19.08 -12.53
CA PHE A 163 4.95 19.69 -11.71
C PHE A 163 5.28 21.12 -11.27
N LYS A 164 6.47 21.64 -11.66
CA LYS A 164 6.98 22.96 -11.27
C LYS A 164 6.93 23.15 -9.76
N ALA A 165 7.37 22.13 -9.04
CA ALA A 165 7.23 22.06 -7.59
C ALA A 165 8.11 23.08 -6.87
N THR A 166 7.58 23.64 -5.78
CA THR A 166 8.36 24.35 -4.77
C THR A 166 8.57 23.43 -3.58
N ILE A 167 9.81 23.27 -3.12
CA ILE A 167 10.14 22.32 -2.06
C ILE A 167 10.11 23.02 -0.69
N LYS A 168 9.47 22.38 0.29
CA LYS A 168 9.51 22.79 1.69
C LYS A 168 9.80 21.56 2.56
N GLU A 169 10.88 21.64 3.32
CA GLU A 169 11.27 20.59 4.26
C GLU A 169 10.41 20.65 5.53
N GLU A 170 9.76 19.54 5.87
CA GLU A 170 9.05 19.34 7.13
C GLU A 170 9.38 17.93 7.65
N GLU A 171 9.88 17.82 8.87
CA GLU A 171 10.21 16.53 9.51
C GLU A 171 11.18 15.65 8.70
N GLY A 172 12.06 16.28 7.92
CA GLY A 172 13.03 15.59 7.05
C GLY A 172 12.46 15.16 5.69
N ILE A 173 11.18 15.44 5.43
CA ILE A 173 10.53 15.21 4.14
C ILE A 173 10.45 16.54 3.38
N GLY A 174 11.02 16.58 2.17
CA GLY A 174 10.85 17.71 1.26
C GLY A 174 9.49 17.64 0.58
N TYR A 175 8.44 18.25 1.13
CA TYR A 175 7.14 18.28 0.47
C TYR A 175 7.16 19.17 -0.77
N ARG A 176 6.53 18.71 -1.86
CA ARG A 176 6.46 19.41 -3.15
C ARG A 176 5.16 20.16 -3.25
N PHE A 177 5.19 21.46 -3.04
CA PHE A 177 4.06 22.36 -3.25
C PHE A 177 3.87 22.63 -4.74
N VAL A 178 2.66 22.44 -5.23
CA VAL A 178 2.32 22.46 -6.67
C VAL A 178 1.01 23.21 -6.89
N ASP A 179 0.72 23.59 -8.14
CA ASP A 179 -0.60 24.14 -8.49
C ASP A 179 -1.68 23.08 -8.22
N CYS A 180 -2.72 23.49 -7.50
CA CYS A 180 -3.89 22.64 -7.22
C CYS A 180 -4.64 22.22 -8.49
N LYS A 181 -4.57 23.03 -9.55
CA LYS A 181 -5.22 22.75 -10.83
C LYS A 181 -4.24 22.07 -11.77
N GLN A 182 -4.25 20.73 -11.72
CA GLN A 182 -3.55 19.89 -12.69
C GLN A 182 -4.53 19.28 -13.70
N PRO A 183 -4.06 18.92 -14.91
CA PRO A 183 -4.88 18.25 -15.91
C PRO A 183 -5.34 16.85 -15.45
N ASP A 184 -6.54 16.46 -15.87
CA ASP A 184 -7.15 15.14 -15.65
C ASP A 184 -6.99 14.20 -16.87
N ASP A 185 -6.51 14.74 -18.00
CA ASP A 185 -6.28 14.04 -19.27
C ASP A 185 -4.78 13.77 -19.54
N ILE A 186 -3.89 14.20 -18.65
CA ILE A 186 -2.46 13.88 -18.68
C ILE A 186 -2.14 12.92 -17.55
N TYR A 187 -1.40 11.85 -17.87
CA TYR A 187 -1.15 10.74 -16.96
C TYR A 187 0.33 10.59 -16.63
N LEU A 188 0.60 10.22 -15.38
CA LEU A 188 1.85 9.60 -14.97
C LEU A 188 1.61 8.09 -15.00
N VAL A 189 2.40 7.38 -15.79
CA VAL A 189 2.23 5.93 -15.98
C VAL A 189 3.38 5.20 -15.30
N PHE A 190 3.06 4.35 -14.34
CA PHE A 190 3.98 3.45 -13.66
C PHE A 190 4.04 2.13 -14.41
N SER A 191 5.19 1.80 -14.97
CA SER A 191 5.38 0.60 -15.80
C SER A 191 6.11 -0.49 -15.03
N PHE A 192 5.41 -1.61 -14.84
CA PHE A 192 5.90 -2.86 -14.25
C PHE A 192 6.08 -3.88 -15.39
N ASP A 193 6.90 -3.52 -16.37
CA ASP A 193 7.10 -4.21 -17.64
C ASP A 193 5.82 -4.35 -18.48
N ASP A 194 5.20 -5.54 -18.47
CA ASP A 194 4.01 -5.89 -19.26
C ASP A 194 2.71 -5.24 -18.75
N ASN A 195 2.76 -4.50 -17.65
CA ASN A 195 1.59 -3.91 -17.01
C ASN A 195 1.86 -2.45 -16.65
N ASN A 196 0.88 -1.61 -16.95
CA ASN A 196 0.98 -0.17 -16.75
C ASN A 196 -0.17 0.30 -15.86
N ILE A 197 0.17 1.10 -14.85
CA ILE A 197 -0.81 1.80 -14.00
C ILE A 197 -0.74 3.27 -14.34
N SER A 198 -1.84 3.81 -14.86
CA SER A 198 -1.98 5.20 -15.25
C SER A 198 -2.69 5.98 -14.16
N ILE A 199 -2.11 7.11 -13.76
CA ILE A 199 -2.67 8.03 -12.77
C ILE A 199 -2.78 9.42 -13.39
N PRO A 200 -3.98 10.02 -13.46
CA PRO A 200 -4.13 11.41 -13.87
C PRO A 200 -3.29 12.35 -13.00
N TYR A 201 -2.72 13.40 -13.58
CA TYR A 201 -1.93 14.37 -12.81
C TYR A 201 -2.76 14.98 -11.68
N ALA A 202 -4.03 15.28 -11.92
CA ALA A 202 -4.97 15.76 -10.91
C ALA A 202 -5.08 14.84 -9.68
N ASP A 203 -4.99 13.51 -9.86
CA ASP A 203 -5.13 12.55 -8.76
C ASP A 203 -3.86 12.37 -7.93
N LEU A 204 -2.72 12.83 -8.45
CA LEU A 204 -1.47 12.95 -7.70
C LEU A 204 -1.47 14.16 -6.76
N ILE A 205 -2.48 15.03 -6.80
CA ILE A 205 -2.51 16.27 -6.02
C ILE A 205 -3.32 16.10 -4.74
N LEU A 206 -2.71 16.46 -3.63
CA LEU A 206 -3.32 16.37 -2.30
C LEU A 206 -3.49 17.78 -1.71
N PRO A 207 -4.69 18.16 -1.26
CA PRO A 207 -4.89 19.40 -0.55
C PRO A 207 -4.25 19.35 0.85
N LYS A 208 -3.52 20.40 1.23
CA LYS A 208 -2.89 20.59 2.55
C LYS A 208 -2.98 22.08 2.94
N ASP A 209 -3.79 22.40 3.96
CA ASP A 209 -3.88 23.73 4.57
C ASP A 209 -4.04 24.91 3.60
N GLY A 210 -4.92 24.77 2.60
CA GLY A 210 -5.16 25.82 1.59
C GLY A 210 -4.15 25.86 0.45
N PHE A 211 -3.16 24.97 0.47
CA PHE A 211 -2.24 24.69 -0.62
C PHE A 211 -2.43 23.27 -1.15
N CYS A 212 -1.69 22.92 -2.19
CA CYS A 212 -1.63 21.56 -2.69
C CYS A 212 -0.19 21.04 -2.74
N ILE A 213 -0.05 19.78 -2.40
CA ILE A 213 1.21 19.04 -2.50
C ILE A 213 1.09 17.92 -3.53
N LEU A 214 2.22 17.57 -4.14
CA LEU A 214 2.33 16.33 -4.89
C LEU A 214 2.30 15.15 -3.91
N GLY A 215 1.53 14.13 -4.24
CA GLY A 215 1.39 12.87 -3.50
C GLY A 215 2.59 11.93 -3.64
N LEU A 216 3.71 12.45 -4.12
CA LEU A 216 5.00 11.79 -4.23
C LEU A 216 6.07 12.73 -3.66
N ALA A 217 6.96 12.17 -2.84
CA ALA A 217 8.09 12.88 -2.26
C ALA A 217 9.34 12.00 -2.28
N TYR A 218 10.45 12.57 -1.82
CA TYR A 218 11.70 11.90 -1.53
C TYR A 218 11.92 11.97 -0.02
N PHE A 219 12.27 10.84 0.58
CA PHE A 219 12.65 10.72 1.98
C PHE A 219 13.64 9.57 2.14
N ASN A 220 14.87 9.85 2.56
CA ASN A 220 15.91 8.85 2.90
C ASN A 220 16.03 7.64 1.94
N ASP A 221 15.90 7.88 0.62
CA ASP A 221 15.89 6.83 -0.41
C ASP A 221 14.82 5.72 -0.23
N TYR A 222 13.80 5.94 0.60
CA TYR A 222 12.64 5.07 0.69
C TYR A 222 11.92 5.00 -0.67
N GLN A 223 11.51 3.78 -1.02
CA GLN A 223 10.81 3.48 -2.26
C GLN A 223 9.46 2.85 -1.93
N ILE A 224 8.46 3.71 -1.78
CA ILE A 224 7.13 3.34 -1.29
C ILE A 224 6.08 3.89 -2.25
N LEU A 225 5.17 3.03 -2.69
CA LEU A 225 3.96 3.40 -3.40
C LEU A 225 2.80 3.33 -2.40
N GLY A 226 2.48 4.49 -1.82
CA GLY A 226 1.43 4.63 -0.83
C GLY A 226 0.02 4.77 -1.42
N HIS A 227 -0.89 5.26 -0.58
CA HIS A 227 -2.31 5.41 -0.87
C HIS A 227 -2.60 6.17 -2.18
N VAL A 228 -1.82 7.20 -2.53
CA VAL A 228 -1.95 7.94 -3.80
C VAL A 228 -1.84 7.02 -5.01
N PHE A 229 -0.88 6.10 -5.01
CA PHE A 229 -0.74 5.11 -6.08
C PHE A 229 -1.81 4.01 -5.96
N MET A 230 -1.95 3.46 -4.74
CA MET A 230 -2.75 2.26 -4.53
C MET A 230 -4.26 2.44 -4.81
N ARG A 231 -4.79 3.68 -4.78
CA ARG A 231 -6.18 3.97 -5.23
C ARG A 231 -6.43 3.67 -6.70
N HIS A 232 -5.40 3.77 -7.54
CA HIS A 232 -5.49 3.51 -8.97
C HIS A 232 -5.19 2.05 -9.32
N THR A 233 -4.97 1.22 -8.31
CA THR A 233 -4.68 -0.21 -8.49
C THR A 233 -5.69 -1.08 -7.78
N TYR A 234 -6.00 -2.20 -8.42
CA TYR A 234 -6.48 -3.37 -7.71
C TYR A 234 -5.29 -4.28 -7.46
N MET A 235 -5.11 -4.72 -6.22
CA MET A 235 -3.97 -5.53 -5.82
C MET A 235 -4.41 -6.82 -5.15
N TYR A 236 -3.71 -7.90 -5.41
CA TYR A 236 -3.86 -9.20 -4.73
C TYR A 236 -2.49 -9.63 -4.19
N PHE A 237 -2.41 -9.81 -2.88
CA PHE A 237 -1.22 -10.22 -2.15
C PHE A 237 -1.36 -11.68 -1.77
N ASP A 238 -0.45 -12.54 -2.24
CA ASP A 238 -0.37 -13.95 -1.86
C ASP A 238 0.91 -14.18 -1.07
N LEU A 239 0.81 -14.13 0.26
CA LEU A 239 1.94 -14.28 1.17
C LEU A 239 2.42 -15.74 1.25
N THR A 240 1.57 -16.70 0.85
CA THR A 240 1.97 -18.11 0.78
C THR A 240 2.92 -18.36 -0.39
N GLU A 241 2.65 -17.73 -1.54
CA GLU A 241 3.47 -17.88 -2.75
C GLU A 241 4.53 -16.79 -2.93
N ASN A 242 4.57 -15.79 -2.04
CA ASN A 242 5.42 -14.60 -2.15
C ASN A 242 5.20 -13.85 -3.48
N THR A 243 3.94 -13.64 -3.85
CA THR A 243 3.57 -12.91 -5.07
C THR A 243 2.63 -11.76 -4.79
N ILE A 244 2.72 -10.73 -5.63
CA ILE A 244 1.77 -9.63 -5.70
C ILE A 244 1.26 -9.57 -7.13
N SER A 245 -0.06 -9.53 -7.29
CA SER A 245 -0.69 -9.28 -8.57
C SER A 245 -1.37 -7.92 -8.59
N LEU A 246 -1.23 -7.18 -9.69
CA LEU A 246 -1.85 -5.86 -9.82
C LEU A 246 -2.45 -5.61 -11.21
N ALA A 247 -3.42 -4.72 -11.25
CA ALA A 247 -4.08 -4.22 -12.46
C ALA A 247 -4.63 -2.81 -12.20
N GLN A 248 -4.93 -2.08 -13.27
CA GLN A 248 -5.60 -0.78 -13.17
C GLN A 248 -6.96 -0.96 -12.48
N ALA A 249 -7.17 -0.22 -11.39
CA ALA A 249 -8.45 -0.18 -10.70
C ALA A 249 -9.54 0.34 -11.65
N LEU A 250 -10.72 -0.28 -11.57
CA LEU A 250 -11.91 0.13 -12.27
C LEU A 250 -12.94 0.57 -11.24
N PHE A 251 -13.34 1.84 -11.28
CA PHE A 251 -14.47 2.29 -10.48
C PHE A 251 -15.73 1.52 -10.89
N SER A 252 -16.30 0.79 -9.93
CA SER A 252 -17.47 -0.04 -10.17
C SER A 252 -18.21 -0.28 -8.86
N LYS A 253 -19.52 -0.08 -8.89
CA LYS A 253 -20.43 -0.50 -7.80
C LYS A 253 -20.75 -2.00 -7.86
N LYS A 254 -20.41 -2.68 -8.95
CA LYS A 254 -20.59 -4.14 -9.08
C LYS A 254 -19.53 -4.88 -8.27
N SER A 255 -19.82 -6.12 -7.93
CA SER A 255 -18.88 -7.04 -7.29
C SER A 255 -19.03 -8.43 -7.91
N ASN A 256 -17.91 -9.09 -8.15
CA ASN A 256 -17.84 -10.48 -8.60
C ASN A 256 -16.60 -11.15 -7.96
N ILE A 257 -16.77 -11.58 -6.71
CA ILE A 257 -15.73 -12.22 -5.91
C ILE A 257 -15.58 -13.69 -6.31
N ILE A 258 -14.36 -14.06 -6.68
CA ILE A 258 -13.92 -15.45 -6.85
C ILE A 258 -12.99 -15.81 -5.69
N THR A 259 -13.21 -16.97 -5.07
CA THR A 259 -12.40 -17.49 -3.95
C THR A 259 -11.52 -18.64 -4.42
N PHE A 260 -10.45 -18.91 -3.67
CA PHE A 260 -9.51 -20.00 -3.95
C PHE A 260 -9.69 -21.18 -3.00
#